data_AF-A0AAV1BWB1-F1
#
_entry.id   AF-A0AAV1BWB1-F1
#
_cell.length_a   1.000
_cell.length_b   1.000
_cell.length_c   1.000
_cell.angle_alpha   90.00
_cell.angle_beta   90.00
_cell.angle_gamma   90.00
#
_symmetry.space_group_name_H-M   'P 1'
#
loop_
_entity.id
_entity.type
_entity.pdbx_description
1 polymer ?
#
loop_
_entity_poly.entity_id
_entity_poly.type
_entity_poly.pdbx_seq_one_letter_code
_entity_poly.pdbx_strand_id
1 'polypeptide(L)'
;MGMPDILSEHICLVCCKNAARIIATLIVSGSGILIRAFAQAYRQALVNASKNGVAEETLKNVARKGSKVMTAQEARQILGVSEHSTWEEIAQKYDKLFESNAKNGSFYLQSKVHRAKECLEDLHKVKNEGAPNQTGYVSLANWMSCFMLFAASLSVSRISGLPVIAQIFAQPVRERKSMLCAFNRRHNKAFIVFLFNSKVVASSNGVVSDVLKTHLLKYGKQWDLKTAYKIIGKTPLEAAAAVIEDYELPLSPDEFLSETNPIFSTQWCNIKPQPGANRLISHLRGHGVPMALASNSPRENVELKISYHPGWKEAFSVIVCGDEVKNGKPSPEIFLEAAKRLNIDPSSCLVIEDSIPGVTAGKAAGMEVVAVPSVPKQSDNFAMADEVINSLLDLQPEKWGLPPFQDWIEGTLPIEPWHIGGPVVKGFGRGSKVLGIPTANLSIEGYSDLLSEYPSGVYFGWAGLSGRGVFKMVMSIGWNPYFNNTEKTIEPWLLHEFKEDFYGEELHLVIVGYIRPETNFPSLESLIAKIYEDRGIAERALDLPQYSEYKSDPYLLGLNSQESKDSLKNRI
;
A
#
# COMPACT_ATOMS: atom_id res chain seq x y z
N MET A 1 -55.01 16.30 31.99
CA MET A 1 -54.85 15.37 33.13
C MET A 1 -54.15 14.14 32.60
N GLY A 2 -52.85 14.01 32.85
CA GLY A 2 -52.08 12.81 32.53
C GLY A 2 -51.38 12.35 33.81
N MET A 3 -51.61 11.10 34.19
CA MET A 3 -50.78 10.39 35.18
C MET A 3 -49.73 9.54 34.44
N PRO A 4 -48.53 9.31 35.01
CA PRO A 4 -47.44 8.59 34.35
C PRO A 4 -47.40 7.09 34.70
N ASP A 5 -46.99 6.28 33.73
CA ASP A 5 -46.71 4.84 33.85
C ASP A 5 -45.40 4.59 34.65
N ILE A 6 -45.54 4.23 35.93
CA ILE A 6 -44.43 3.84 36.83
C ILE A 6 -44.23 2.30 36.87
N LEU A 7 -45.01 1.51 36.12
CA LEU A 7 -44.97 0.04 36.22
C LEU A 7 -43.91 -0.66 35.34
N SER A 8 -43.28 0.03 34.38
CA SER A 8 -42.34 -0.59 33.42
C SER A 8 -40.90 -0.76 33.96
N GLU A 9 -40.39 0.19 34.74
CA GLU A 9 -39.00 0.15 35.21
C GLU A 9 -38.75 -0.82 36.39
N HIS A 10 -39.77 -1.08 37.21
CA HIS A 10 -39.62 -1.97 38.38
C HIS A 10 -39.51 -3.46 37.99
N ILE A 11 -40.07 -3.88 36.86
CA ILE A 11 -40.01 -5.29 36.41
C ILE A 11 -38.63 -5.63 35.83
N CYS A 12 -37.95 -4.66 35.18
CA CYS A 12 -36.64 -4.88 34.58
C CYS A 12 -35.52 -5.06 35.62
N LEU A 13 -35.57 -4.30 36.73
CA LEU A 13 -34.52 -4.35 37.75
C LEU A 13 -34.57 -5.64 38.61
N VAL A 14 -35.77 -6.21 38.82
CA VAL A 14 -35.96 -7.45 39.59
C VAL A 14 -35.51 -8.68 38.80
N CYS A 15 -35.74 -8.70 37.48
CA CYS A 15 -35.27 -9.79 36.61
C CYS A 15 -33.73 -9.85 36.52
N CYS A 16 -33.04 -8.71 36.43
CA CYS A 16 -31.57 -8.68 36.37
C CYS A 16 -30.90 -9.16 37.67
N LYS A 17 -31.46 -8.86 38.84
CA LYS A 17 -30.89 -9.30 40.13
C LYS A 17 -31.04 -10.80 40.36
N ASN A 18 -32.11 -11.42 39.88
CA ASN A 18 -32.32 -12.87 40.01
C ASN A 18 -31.43 -13.67 39.04
N ALA A 19 -31.19 -13.17 37.83
CA ALA A 19 -30.29 -13.81 36.87
C ALA A 19 -28.83 -13.86 37.37
N ALA A 20 -28.35 -12.78 37.99
CA ALA A 20 -26.98 -12.72 38.53
C ALA A 20 -26.74 -13.71 39.69
N ARG A 21 -27.73 -13.93 40.57
CA ARG A 21 -27.63 -14.91 41.67
C ARG A 21 -27.59 -16.36 41.16
N ILE A 22 -28.34 -16.68 40.11
CA ILE A 22 -28.36 -18.02 39.52
C ILE A 22 -27.03 -18.33 38.83
N ILE A 23 -26.46 -17.35 38.10
CA ILE A 23 -25.15 -17.48 37.45
C ILE A 23 -24.04 -17.68 38.49
N ALA A 24 -24.03 -16.89 39.58
CA ALA A 24 -23.04 -17.03 40.65
C ALA A 24 -23.11 -18.41 41.35
N THR A 25 -24.33 -18.93 41.57
CA THR A 25 -24.54 -20.24 42.21
C THR A 25 -24.07 -21.39 41.32
N LEU A 26 -24.26 -21.29 40.00
CA LEU A 26 -23.78 -22.28 39.02
C LEU A 26 -22.25 -22.31 38.91
N ILE A 27 -21.59 -21.14 39.01
CA ILE A 27 -20.12 -21.03 38.96
C ILE A 27 -19.46 -21.68 40.19
N VAL A 28 -20.03 -21.45 41.38
CA VAL A 28 -19.50 -22.02 42.64
C VAL A 28 -19.76 -23.52 42.74
N SER A 29 -20.91 -24.00 42.25
CA SER A 29 -21.24 -25.43 42.27
C SER A 29 -20.44 -26.23 41.23
N GLY A 30 -20.20 -25.66 40.05
CA GLY A 30 -19.45 -26.30 38.96
C GLY A 30 -17.96 -26.46 39.25
N SER A 31 -17.36 -25.51 39.98
CA SER A 31 -15.93 -25.53 40.32
C SER A 31 -15.57 -26.65 41.31
N GLY A 32 -16.44 -26.99 42.26
CA GLY A 32 -16.20 -28.07 43.23
C GLY A 32 -16.25 -29.51 42.66
N ILE A 33 -16.90 -29.70 41.51
CA ILE A 33 -16.98 -31.02 40.85
C ILE A 33 -15.77 -31.22 39.92
N LEU A 34 -15.34 -30.15 39.21
CA LEU A 34 -14.19 -30.16 38.31
C LEU A 34 -12.87 -30.46 39.02
N ILE A 35 -12.63 -29.90 40.20
CA ILE A 35 -11.37 -30.11 40.95
C ILE A 35 -11.18 -31.58 41.36
N ARG A 36 -12.27 -32.28 41.72
CA ARG A 36 -12.21 -33.69 42.14
C ARG A 36 -11.98 -34.64 40.96
N ALA A 37 -12.61 -34.38 39.82
CA ALA A 37 -12.39 -35.17 38.60
C ALA A 37 -10.97 -34.99 38.03
N PHE A 38 -10.42 -33.77 38.09
CA PHE A 38 -9.08 -33.47 37.59
C PHE A 38 -7.98 -34.15 38.42
N ALA A 39 -8.13 -34.16 39.75
CA ALA A 39 -7.18 -34.81 40.65
C ALA A 39 -7.16 -36.35 40.52
N GLN A 40 -8.24 -36.95 40.00
CA GLN A 40 -8.32 -38.39 39.72
C GLN A 40 -7.72 -38.73 38.35
N ALA A 41 -8.03 -37.93 37.32
CA ALA A 41 -7.47 -38.09 35.98
C ALA A 41 -5.95 -37.89 35.93
N TYR A 42 -5.42 -36.91 36.68
CA TYR A 42 -3.99 -36.64 36.75
C TYR A 42 -3.20 -37.79 37.41
N ARG A 43 -3.76 -38.39 38.47
CA ARG A 43 -3.19 -39.58 39.11
C ARG A 43 -3.18 -40.79 38.17
N GLN A 44 -4.22 -40.97 37.37
CA GLN A 44 -4.30 -42.06 36.40
C GLN A 44 -3.30 -41.89 35.24
N ALA A 45 -3.08 -40.65 34.79
CA ALA A 45 -2.13 -40.33 33.73
C ALA A 45 -0.66 -40.59 34.15
N LEU A 46 -0.30 -40.30 35.39
CA LEU A 46 1.04 -40.58 35.93
C LEU A 46 1.35 -42.07 36.02
N VAL A 47 0.35 -42.91 36.31
CA VAL A 47 0.50 -44.38 36.34
C VAL A 47 0.64 -44.98 34.93
N ASN A 48 0.04 -44.35 33.92
CA ASN A 48 0.12 -44.81 32.53
C ASN A 48 1.43 -44.37 31.84
N ALA A 49 1.98 -43.22 32.20
CA ALA A 49 3.24 -42.72 31.64
C ALA A 49 4.47 -43.56 32.04
N SER A 50 4.41 -44.30 33.15
CA SER A 50 5.55 -45.13 33.61
C SER A 50 5.63 -46.50 32.91
N LYS A 51 4.69 -46.87 32.04
CA LYS A 51 4.57 -48.25 31.52
C LYS A 51 4.97 -48.47 30.06
N ASN A 52 4.94 -47.46 29.18
CA ASN A 52 5.10 -47.69 27.73
C ASN A 52 6.17 -46.78 27.10
N GLY A 53 7.43 -47.25 27.11
CA GLY A 53 8.59 -46.57 26.49
C GLY A 53 8.63 -46.68 24.97
N VAL A 54 7.80 -45.89 24.26
CA VAL A 54 7.85 -45.75 22.79
C VAL A 54 7.88 -44.26 22.44
N ALA A 55 9.07 -43.65 22.48
CA ALA A 55 9.28 -42.26 22.06
C ALA A 55 10.48 -42.09 21.11
N GLU A 56 11.29 -43.12 20.86
CA GLU A 56 12.59 -42.92 20.21
C GLU A 56 12.57 -43.05 18.68
N GLU A 57 11.57 -43.73 18.10
CA GLU A 57 11.53 -44.02 16.67
C GLU A 57 10.73 -42.98 15.86
N THR A 58 9.73 -42.34 16.49
CA THR A 58 8.94 -41.26 15.86
C THR A 58 9.72 -39.95 15.76
N LEU A 59 10.62 -39.65 16.70
CA LEU A 59 11.45 -38.44 16.68
C LEU A 59 12.52 -38.47 15.58
N LYS A 60 13.07 -39.65 15.24
CA LYS A 60 14.10 -39.78 14.18
C LYS A 60 13.56 -39.61 12.77
N ASN A 61 12.29 -39.93 12.52
CA ASN A 61 11.67 -39.80 11.21
C ASN A 61 11.14 -38.37 10.92
N VAL A 62 10.80 -37.59 11.95
CA VAL A 62 10.42 -36.17 11.80
C VAL A 62 11.65 -35.29 11.55
N ALA A 63 12.82 -35.63 12.11
CA ALA A 63 14.07 -34.89 11.89
C ALA A 63 14.64 -34.99 10.46
N ARG A 64 14.22 -35.99 9.65
CA ARG A 64 14.76 -36.23 8.30
C ARG A 64 13.96 -35.59 7.15
N LYS A 65 12.79 -34.98 7.40
CA LYS A 65 11.93 -34.41 6.35
C LYS A 65 11.63 -32.91 6.48
N GLY A 66 12.37 -32.17 7.31
CA GLY A 66 12.38 -30.71 7.33
C GLY A 66 13.81 -30.17 7.35
N SER A 67 14.23 -29.46 6.31
CA SER A 67 15.54 -28.79 6.26
C SER A 67 15.34 -27.51 5.44
N LYS A 68 15.82 -26.33 5.80
CA LYS A 68 17.14 -26.02 6.39
C LYS A 68 17.08 -24.73 7.22
N VAL A 69 17.30 -24.82 8.53
CA VAL A 69 17.88 -23.71 9.31
C VAL A 69 19.25 -24.20 9.74
N MET A 70 20.29 -23.43 9.43
CA MET A 70 21.68 -23.80 9.71
C MET A 70 21.94 -23.74 11.22
N THR A 71 22.63 -24.75 11.74
CA THR A 71 22.97 -24.83 13.17
C THR A 71 24.22 -24.02 13.49
N ALA A 72 24.36 -23.59 14.75
CA ALA A 72 25.54 -22.88 15.22
C ALA A 72 26.84 -23.67 15.03
N GLN A 73 26.79 -25.00 15.15
CA GLN A 73 27.93 -25.88 14.93
C GLN A 73 28.35 -25.91 13.45
N GLU A 74 27.39 -26.03 12.54
CA GLU A 74 27.64 -25.96 11.09
C GLU A 74 28.18 -24.59 10.68
N ALA A 75 27.63 -23.50 11.24
CA ALA A 75 28.10 -22.15 10.98
C ALA A 75 29.58 -21.96 11.39
N ARG A 76 29.96 -22.47 12.57
CA ARG A 76 31.36 -22.43 13.03
C ARG A 76 32.30 -23.25 12.16
N GLN A 77 31.86 -24.43 11.69
CA GLN A 77 32.64 -25.25 10.77
C GLN A 77 32.84 -24.55 9.42
N ILE A 78 31.80 -23.88 8.88
CA ILE A 78 31.88 -23.16 7.61
C ILE A 78 32.86 -21.98 7.70
N LEU A 79 32.88 -21.24 8.80
CA LEU A 79 33.81 -20.11 8.99
C LEU A 79 35.18 -20.51 9.55
N GLY A 80 35.36 -21.77 9.96
CA GLY A 80 36.60 -22.28 10.55
C GLY A 80 36.95 -21.60 11.88
N VAL A 81 35.95 -21.36 12.73
CA VAL A 81 36.05 -20.66 14.01
C VAL A 81 35.65 -21.57 15.17
N SER A 82 36.14 -21.25 16.38
CA SER A 82 35.84 -22.03 17.59
C SER A 82 34.67 -21.44 18.38
N GLU A 83 34.18 -22.16 19.39
CA GLU A 83 33.12 -21.65 20.27
C GLU A 83 33.55 -20.46 21.13
N HIS A 84 34.87 -20.29 21.34
CA HIS A 84 35.47 -19.22 22.13
C HIS A 84 36.00 -18.07 21.27
N SER A 85 35.84 -18.12 19.95
CA SER A 85 36.32 -17.05 19.07
C SER A 85 35.58 -15.74 19.32
N THR A 86 36.33 -14.63 19.35
CA THR A 86 35.71 -13.31 19.53
C THR A 86 34.94 -12.89 18.27
N TRP A 87 34.06 -11.90 18.38
CA TRP A 87 33.30 -11.43 17.23
C TRP A 87 34.21 -10.84 16.14
N GLU A 88 35.29 -10.16 16.54
CA GLU A 88 36.30 -9.62 15.63
C GLU A 88 36.99 -10.74 14.83
N GLU A 89 37.31 -11.86 15.48
CA GLU A 89 37.90 -13.02 14.80
C GLU A 89 36.92 -13.66 13.80
N ILE A 90 35.63 -13.76 14.18
CA ILE A 90 34.56 -14.29 13.32
C ILE A 90 34.36 -13.38 12.10
N ALA A 91 34.31 -12.07 12.29
CA ALA A 91 34.18 -11.09 11.22
C ALA A 91 35.37 -11.15 10.25
N GLN A 92 36.60 -11.18 10.77
CA GLN A 92 37.80 -11.30 9.93
C GLN A 92 37.86 -12.61 9.13
N LYS A 93 37.41 -13.73 9.71
CA LYS A 93 37.34 -15.02 9.02
C LYS A 93 36.27 -15.01 7.94
N TYR A 94 35.13 -14.41 8.22
CA TYR A 94 34.09 -14.18 7.22
C TYR A 94 34.59 -13.34 6.06
N ASP A 95 35.18 -12.16 6.30
CA ASP A 95 35.61 -11.26 5.23
C ASP A 95 36.64 -11.92 4.32
N LYS A 96 37.63 -12.64 4.90
CA LYS A 96 38.62 -13.40 4.12
C LYS A 96 37.98 -14.51 3.26
N LEU A 97 37.04 -15.28 3.82
CA LEU A 97 36.37 -16.35 3.08
C LEU A 97 35.42 -15.79 2.01
N PHE A 98 34.75 -14.68 2.31
CA PHE A 98 33.83 -14.00 1.41
C PHE A 98 34.58 -13.39 0.22
N GLU A 99 35.69 -12.69 0.45
CA GLU A 99 36.53 -12.15 -0.64
C GLU A 99 37.18 -13.25 -1.49
N SER A 100 37.65 -14.33 -0.86
CA SER A 100 38.24 -15.46 -1.59
C SER A 100 37.20 -16.15 -2.48
N ASN A 101 36.00 -16.37 -1.96
CA ASN A 101 34.89 -16.93 -2.71
C ASN A 101 34.35 -15.97 -3.79
N ALA A 102 34.57 -14.66 -3.65
CA ALA A 102 34.06 -13.68 -4.62
C ALA A 102 34.89 -13.72 -5.91
N LYS A 103 36.16 -14.11 -5.80
CA LYS A 103 37.08 -14.23 -6.93
C LYS A 103 36.91 -15.56 -7.66
N ASN A 104 36.76 -16.68 -6.93
CA ASN A 104 36.83 -18.03 -7.51
C ASN A 104 35.76 -19.02 -7.01
N GLY A 105 34.81 -18.60 -6.17
CA GLY A 105 33.81 -19.47 -5.54
C GLY A 105 32.48 -19.51 -6.28
N SER A 106 31.69 -20.58 -6.07
CA SER A 106 30.30 -20.63 -6.56
C SER A 106 29.37 -19.81 -5.67
N PHE A 107 28.27 -19.30 -6.24
CA PHE A 107 27.24 -18.57 -5.51
C PHE A 107 26.69 -19.35 -4.30
N TYR A 108 26.63 -20.67 -4.41
CA TYR A 108 26.24 -21.56 -3.31
C TYR A 108 27.21 -21.48 -2.13
N LEU A 109 28.51 -21.40 -2.39
CA LEU A 109 29.54 -21.30 -1.35
C LEU A 109 29.49 -19.94 -0.65
N GLN A 110 29.24 -18.87 -1.41
CA GLN A 110 29.04 -17.53 -0.87
C GLN A 110 27.83 -17.45 0.05
N SER A 111 26.68 -17.97 -0.39
CA SER A 111 25.45 -17.99 0.40
C SER A 111 25.62 -18.78 1.71
N LYS A 112 26.39 -19.88 1.70
CA LYS A 112 26.68 -20.64 2.91
C LYS A 112 27.56 -19.87 3.91
N VAL A 113 28.60 -19.20 3.43
CA VAL A 113 29.49 -18.39 4.27
C VAL A 113 28.75 -17.21 4.88
N HIS A 114 27.88 -16.55 4.11
CA HIS A 114 27.07 -15.43 4.61
C HIS A 114 26.06 -15.84 5.67
N ARG A 115 25.27 -16.89 5.40
CA ARG A 115 24.31 -17.41 6.39
C ARG A 115 25.01 -17.89 7.67
N ALA A 116 26.25 -18.38 7.56
CA ALA A 116 27.01 -18.85 8.72
C ALA A 116 27.37 -17.68 9.65
N LYS A 117 27.69 -16.51 9.06
CA LYS A 117 27.89 -15.27 9.83
C LYS A 117 26.59 -14.83 10.51
N GLU A 118 25.47 -14.75 9.79
CA GLU A 118 24.17 -14.33 10.35
C GLU A 118 23.78 -15.20 11.56
N CYS A 119 23.92 -16.52 11.42
CA CYS A 119 23.64 -17.47 12.49
C CYS A 119 24.46 -17.21 13.77
N LEU A 120 25.74 -16.84 13.64
CA LEU A 120 26.60 -16.53 14.79
C LEU A 120 26.38 -15.11 15.33
N GLU A 121 25.97 -14.17 14.48
CA GLU A 121 25.63 -12.79 14.87
C GLU A 121 24.41 -12.76 15.81
N ASP A 122 23.36 -13.49 15.45
CA ASP A 122 22.14 -13.59 16.26
C ASP A 122 22.44 -14.17 17.65
N LEU A 123 23.32 -15.17 17.72
CA LEU A 123 23.75 -15.76 18.98
C LEU A 123 24.60 -14.79 19.83
N HIS A 124 25.41 -13.95 19.19
CA HIS A 124 26.22 -12.94 19.86
C HIS A 124 25.34 -11.83 20.46
N LYS A 125 24.34 -11.36 19.72
CA LYS A 125 23.35 -10.37 20.20
C LYS A 125 22.57 -10.88 21.41
N VAL A 126 22.10 -12.14 21.36
CA VAL A 126 21.40 -12.77 22.49
C VAL A 126 22.30 -12.88 23.74
N LYS A 127 23.61 -13.11 23.58
CA LYS A 127 24.56 -13.18 24.70
C LYS A 127 24.89 -11.82 25.33
N ASN A 128 24.92 -10.74 24.53
CA ASN A 128 25.33 -9.42 24.98
C ASN A 128 24.17 -8.51 25.42
N GLU A 129 22.95 -8.71 24.93
CA GLU A 129 21.82 -7.80 25.21
C GLU A 129 20.90 -8.26 26.34
N GLY A 130 21.08 -9.46 26.90
CA GLY A 130 20.26 -9.96 28.01
C GLY A 130 18.81 -10.26 27.62
N ALA A 131 18.31 -11.45 27.97
CA ALA A 131 16.96 -11.88 27.59
C ALA A 131 15.87 -10.96 28.19
N PRO A 132 14.82 -10.58 27.43
CA PRO A 132 13.65 -9.91 28.01
C PRO A 132 12.82 -10.89 28.86
N ASN A 133 12.41 -10.41 30.04
CA ASN A 133 11.65 -11.11 31.07
C ASN A 133 10.47 -11.93 30.53
N GLN A 134 10.51 -13.25 30.73
CA GLN A 134 9.35 -14.13 30.62
C GLN A 134 8.54 -14.08 31.92
N THR A 135 7.32 -13.53 31.87
CA THR A 135 6.24 -13.90 32.78
C THR A 135 4.96 -14.09 31.97
N GLY A 136 4.34 -15.28 32.07
CA GLY A 136 2.91 -15.45 31.75
C GLY A 136 2.51 -16.23 30.49
N TYR A 137 3.22 -17.30 30.08
CA TYR A 137 2.62 -18.33 29.22
C TYR A 137 1.97 -19.42 30.10
N VAL A 138 0.70 -19.24 30.48
CA VAL A 138 -0.16 -20.37 30.82
C VAL A 138 -0.84 -20.81 29.52
N SER A 139 -0.56 -22.05 29.14
CA SER A 139 -0.97 -22.71 27.89
C SER A 139 -2.44 -22.48 27.49
N LEU A 140 -2.62 -21.86 26.32
CA LEU A 140 -3.91 -21.69 25.61
C LEU A 140 -4.58 -23.03 25.19
N ALA A 141 -3.95 -24.18 25.43
CA ALA A 141 -4.52 -25.48 25.05
C ALA A 141 -5.75 -25.88 25.90
N ASN A 142 -5.92 -25.31 27.10
CA ASN A 142 -7.07 -25.63 27.96
C ASN A 142 -8.34 -24.82 27.65
N TRP A 143 -8.28 -23.80 26.79
CA TRP A 143 -9.46 -23.06 26.35
C TRP A 143 -10.19 -23.73 25.18
N MET A 144 -9.46 -24.44 24.31
CA MET A 144 -10.01 -25.13 23.13
C MET A 144 -10.94 -26.30 23.47
N SER A 145 -10.72 -26.98 24.60
CA SER A 145 -11.57 -28.11 24.99
C SER A 145 -12.91 -27.68 25.60
N CYS A 146 -12.96 -26.54 26.30
CA CYS A 146 -14.19 -25.98 26.86
C CYS A 146 -15.11 -25.36 25.78
N PHE A 147 -14.54 -24.79 24.72
CA PHE A 147 -15.34 -24.15 23.66
C PHE A 147 -16.01 -25.17 22.72
N MET A 148 -15.34 -26.29 22.44
CA MET A 148 -15.88 -27.37 21.60
C MET A 148 -17.04 -28.12 22.27
N LEU A 149 -17.03 -28.25 23.60
CA LEU A 149 -18.15 -28.85 24.35
C LEU A 149 -19.36 -27.89 24.48
N PHE A 150 -19.12 -26.58 24.50
CA PHE A 150 -20.18 -25.56 24.54
C PHE A 150 -20.91 -25.43 23.19
N ALA A 151 -20.18 -25.55 22.08
CA ALA A 151 -20.73 -25.49 20.72
C ALA A 151 -21.61 -26.70 20.36
N ALA A 152 -21.38 -27.87 20.99
CA ALA A 152 -22.20 -29.06 20.78
C ALA A 152 -23.58 -29.01 21.47
N SER A 153 -23.79 -28.08 22.41
CA SER A 153 -25.04 -27.98 23.20
C SER A 153 -26.00 -26.86 22.76
N LEU A 154 -25.63 -26.02 21.79
CA LEU A 154 -26.46 -24.92 21.30
C LEU A 154 -27.01 -25.22 19.90
N SER A 155 -28.21 -25.78 19.85
CA SER A 155 -29.03 -25.84 18.64
C SER A 155 -29.55 -24.44 18.31
N VAL A 156 -28.70 -23.57 17.76
CA VAL A 156 -29.13 -22.24 17.25
C VAL A 156 -28.65 -22.09 15.81
N SER A 157 -29.54 -22.47 14.90
CA SER A 157 -29.44 -22.20 13.47
C SER A 157 -29.59 -20.70 13.21
N ARG A 158 -28.71 -20.14 12.36
CA ARG A 158 -28.67 -18.76 11.83
C ARG A 158 -27.84 -17.74 12.63
N ILE A 159 -26.51 -17.86 12.54
CA ILE A 159 -25.61 -16.70 12.58
C ILE A 159 -24.74 -16.76 11.32
N SER A 160 -24.92 -15.80 10.41
CA SER A 160 -24.06 -15.59 9.25
C SER A 160 -22.69 -15.10 9.72
N GLY A 161 -21.68 -15.99 9.77
CA GLY A 161 -20.31 -15.64 10.17
C GLY A 161 -19.44 -16.81 10.64
N LEU A 162 -20.05 -17.94 11.02
CA LEU A 162 -19.32 -19.15 11.45
C LEU A 162 -18.26 -19.68 10.44
N PRO A 163 -18.46 -19.61 9.10
CA PRO A 163 -17.45 -20.09 8.16
C PRO A 163 -16.14 -19.28 8.18
N VAL A 164 -16.23 -17.96 8.43
CA VAL A 164 -15.09 -17.03 8.43
C VAL A 164 -14.27 -17.18 9.71
N ILE A 165 -14.94 -17.37 10.84
CA ILE A 165 -14.29 -17.62 12.13
C ILE A 165 -13.48 -18.93 12.06
N ALA A 166 -14.04 -19.98 11.45
CA ALA A 166 -13.33 -21.25 11.25
C ALA A 166 -12.05 -21.10 10.38
N GLN A 167 -12.09 -20.25 9.34
CA GLN A 167 -10.92 -19.97 8.50
C GLN A 167 -9.83 -19.16 9.23
N ILE A 168 -10.20 -18.21 10.10
CA ILE A 168 -9.25 -17.41 10.90
C ILE A 168 -8.46 -18.30 11.88
N PHE A 169 -9.11 -19.32 12.45
CA PHE A 169 -8.48 -20.24 13.41
C PHE A 169 -7.61 -21.33 12.76
N ALA A 170 -7.66 -21.49 11.43
CA ALA A 170 -6.84 -22.46 10.69
C ALA A 170 -5.40 -21.96 10.39
N GLN A 171 -5.11 -20.68 10.57
CA GLN A 171 -3.81 -20.06 10.22
C GLN A 171 -2.79 -20.02 11.37
N PRO A 172 -1.48 -19.84 11.11
CA PRO A 172 -0.44 -19.75 12.15
C PRO A 172 -0.67 -18.60 13.16
N VAL A 173 -0.18 -18.77 14.39
CA VAL A 173 -0.47 -17.90 15.56
C VAL A 173 -0.12 -16.41 15.33
N ARG A 174 0.87 -16.09 14.48
CA ARG A 174 1.29 -14.72 14.17
C ARG A 174 0.27 -13.95 13.32
N GLU A 175 -0.48 -14.64 12.47
CA GLU A 175 -1.52 -14.07 11.60
C GLU A 175 -2.86 -13.91 12.32
N ARG A 176 -3.13 -14.73 13.34
CA ARG A 176 -4.38 -14.67 14.13
C ARG A 176 -4.58 -13.36 14.87
N LYS A 177 -3.52 -12.74 15.42
CA LYS A 177 -3.63 -11.44 16.11
C LYS A 177 -4.00 -10.30 15.13
N SER A 178 -3.38 -10.30 13.95
CA SER A 178 -3.70 -9.33 12.89
C SER A 178 -5.14 -9.51 12.41
N MET A 179 -5.56 -10.75 12.15
CA MET A 179 -6.91 -11.05 11.69
C MET A 179 -8.00 -10.87 12.75
N LEU A 180 -7.77 -11.19 14.03
CA LEU A 180 -8.73 -10.89 15.10
C LEU A 180 -8.87 -9.37 15.30
N CYS A 181 -7.77 -8.62 15.19
CA CYS A 181 -7.80 -7.17 15.26
C CYS A 181 -8.55 -6.58 14.05
N ALA A 182 -8.31 -7.11 12.84
CA ALA A 182 -9.05 -6.76 11.63
C ALA A 182 -10.53 -7.17 11.71
N PHE A 183 -10.85 -8.31 12.32
CA PHE A 183 -12.22 -8.81 12.51
C PHE A 183 -13.00 -7.94 13.51
N ASN A 184 -12.39 -7.58 14.65
CA ASN A 184 -13.00 -6.63 15.60
C ASN A 184 -13.13 -5.22 15.01
N ARG A 185 -12.21 -4.79 14.14
CA ARG A 185 -12.34 -3.54 13.35
C ARG A 185 -13.48 -3.61 12.31
N ARG A 186 -13.74 -4.78 11.72
CA ARG A 186 -14.76 -5.01 10.69
C ARG A 186 -16.20 -4.94 11.19
N HIS A 187 -16.44 -5.29 12.45
CA HIS A 187 -17.79 -5.47 12.98
C HIS A 187 -18.37 -4.25 13.72
N ASN A 188 -17.64 -3.13 13.79
CA ASN A 188 -18.09 -1.93 14.53
C ASN A 188 -17.86 -0.58 13.84
N LYS A 189 -17.52 -0.53 12.54
CA LYS A 189 -17.34 0.74 11.82
C LYS A 189 -18.52 1.00 10.87
N ALA A 190 -19.35 1.97 11.22
CA ALA A 190 -20.31 2.54 10.29
C ALA A 190 -19.56 3.48 9.33
N PHE A 191 -19.47 3.07 8.07
CA PHE A 191 -19.18 3.84 6.86
C PHE A 191 -18.22 5.03 6.95
N ILE A 192 -17.03 4.75 6.45
CA ILE A 192 -15.93 5.67 6.17
C ILE A 192 -16.35 6.86 5.32
N VAL A 193 -16.18 8.06 5.87
CA VAL A 193 -16.15 9.31 5.11
C VAL A 193 -14.80 9.45 4.44
N PHE A 194 -14.79 9.69 3.14
CA PHE A 194 -13.60 10.17 2.45
C PHE A 194 -13.51 11.67 2.61
N LEU A 195 -12.40 12.13 3.18
CA LEU A 195 -12.04 13.54 3.18
C LEU A 195 -10.92 13.71 2.19
N PHE A 196 -11.27 14.14 0.98
CA PHE A 196 -10.28 14.42 -0.03
C PHE A 196 -9.69 15.82 0.16
N ASN A 197 -8.38 15.92 0.00
CA ASN A 197 -7.77 17.17 -0.42
C ASN A 197 -8.05 17.35 -1.93
N SER A 198 -8.31 18.57 -2.39
CA SER A 198 -8.43 18.84 -3.84
C SER A 198 -7.22 18.35 -4.65
N LYS A 199 -6.04 18.26 -4.03
CA LYS A 199 -4.80 17.75 -4.64
C LYS A 199 -4.72 16.21 -4.73
N VAL A 200 -5.45 15.52 -3.85
CA VAL A 200 -5.59 14.05 -3.85
C VAL A 200 -6.56 13.61 -4.95
N VAL A 201 -7.56 14.43 -5.28
CA VAL A 201 -8.48 14.13 -6.39
C VAL A 201 -7.97 14.65 -7.72
N ALA A 202 -7.31 15.81 -7.74
CA ALA A 202 -6.89 16.48 -8.95
C ALA A 202 -5.42 16.92 -8.86
N SER A 203 -4.61 16.55 -9.86
CA SER A 203 -3.21 16.96 -9.93
C SER A 203 -3.14 18.44 -10.31
N SER A 204 -2.95 19.30 -9.32
CA SER A 204 -2.68 20.72 -9.54
C SER A 204 -1.22 21.01 -9.90
N ASN A 205 -0.34 20.01 -9.80
CA ASN A 205 1.11 20.23 -9.87
C ASN A 205 1.57 20.69 -11.26
N GLY A 206 0.98 20.16 -12.34
CA GLY A 206 1.24 20.62 -13.70
C GLY A 206 0.85 22.09 -13.89
N VAL A 207 -0.41 22.43 -13.58
CA VAL A 207 -0.92 23.81 -13.67
C VAL A 207 -0.10 24.79 -12.83
N VAL A 208 0.23 24.42 -11.57
CA VAL A 208 1.08 25.25 -10.71
C VAL A 208 2.47 25.43 -11.29
N SER A 209 3.08 24.35 -11.78
CA SER A 209 4.38 24.46 -12.43
C SER A 209 4.34 25.38 -13.64
N ASP A 210 3.31 25.29 -14.48
CA ASP A 210 3.22 26.07 -15.71
C ASP A 210 2.98 27.54 -15.43
N VAL A 211 2.05 27.87 -14.51
CA VAL A 211 1.80 29.24 -14.09
C VAL A 211 3.04 29.86 -13.46
N LEU A 212 3.74 29.14 -12.59
CA LEU A 212 4.94 29.64 -11.93
C LEU A 212 6.12 29.76 -12.90
N LYS A 213 6.31 28.80 -13.82
CA LYS A 213 7.29 28.94 -14.92
C LYS A 213 7.05 30.23 -15.71
N THR A 214 5.81 30.46 -16.16
CA THR A 214 5.48 31.66 -16.95
C THR A 214 5.64 32.95 -16.14
N HIS A 215 5.21 32.97 -14.88
CA HIS A 215 5.28 34.16 -14.04
C HIS A 215 6.73 34.51 -13.66
N LEU A 216 7.54 33.53 -13.25
CA LEU A 216 8.93 33.74 -12.84
C LEU A 216 9.84 34.21 -13.98
N LEU A 217 9.53 33.85 -15.23
CA LEU A 217 10.25 34.35 -16.40
C LEU A 217 10.20 35.89 -16.52
N LYS A 218 9.13 36.55 -16.04
CA LYS A 218 9.04 38.02 -16.01
C LYS A 218 10.15 38.65 -15.15
N TYR A 219 10.66 37.91 -14.18
CA TYR A 219 11.72 38.34 -13.25
C TYR A 219 13.08 37.72 -13.60
N GLY A 220 13.22 37.06 -14.75
CA GLY A 220 14.44 36.36 -15.15
C GLY A 220 14.79 35.15 -14.29
N LYS A 221 13.80 34.58 -13.57
CA LYS A 221 13.97 33.41 -12.70
C LYS A 221 13.43 32.16 -13.40
N GLN A 222 14.00 30.99 -13.09
CA GLN A 222 13.54 29.70 -13.60
C GLN A 222 12.88 28.89 -12.48
N TRP A 223 11.68 28.39 -12.74
CA TRP A 223 11.00 27.49 -11.82
C TRP A 223 11.79 26.19 -11.65
N ASP A 224 12.03 25.80 -10.41
CA ASP A 224 12.67 24.53 -10.06
C ASP A 224 11.75 23.67 -9.19
N LEU A 225 11.99 22.37 -9.23
CA LEU A 225 11.20 21.40 -8.46
C LEU A 225 11.49 21.49 -6.96
N LYS A 226 12.56 22.17 -6.51
CA LYS A 226 12.91 22.28 -5.09
C LYS A 226 11.92 23.19 -4.37
N THR A 227 11.50 24.27 -5.01
CA THR A 227 10.50 25.20 -4.43
C THR A 227 9.10 24.59 -4.40
N ALA A 228 8.79 23.68 -5.35
CA ALA A 228 7.53 22.96 -5.38
C ALA A 228 7.23 22.23 -4.05
N TYR A 229 8.25 21.67 -3.39
CA TYR A 229 8.10 21.00 -2.09
C TYR A 229 7.64 21.94 -0.98
N LYS A 230 8.15 23.18 -0.96
CA LYS A 230 7.89 24.13 0.12
C LYS A 230 6.48 24.71 0.06
N ILE A 231 5.77 24.56 -1.04
CA ILE A 231 4.42 25.11 -1.23
C ILE A 231 3.29 24.06 -1.10
N ILE A 232 3.62 22.78 -0.97
CA ILE A 232 2.62 21.70 -0.82
C ILE A 232 1.92 21.82 0.55
N GLY A 233 0.59 21.64 0.57
CA GLY A 233 -0.24 21.67 1.79
C GLY A 233 -0.49 23.05 2.41
N LYS A 234 0.23 24.09 1.98
CA LYS A 234 0.09 25.47 2.46
C LYS A 234 -1.18 26.16 1.94
N THR A 235 -1.63 27.19 2.65
CA THR A 235 -2.62 28.14 2.13
C THR A 235 -2.03 28.94 0.96
N PRO A 236 -2.85 29.56 0.09
CA PRO A 236 -2.34 30.37 -1.02
C PRO A 236 -1.38 31.49 -0.58
N LEU A 237 -1.67 32.16 0.55
CA LEU A 237 -0.84 33.25 1.07
C LEU A 237 0.53 32.75 1.58
N GLU A 238 0.55 31.65 2.32
CA GLU A 238 1.80 31.02 2.78
C GLU A 238 2.62 30.46 1.61
N ALA A 239 1.97 29.96 0.57
CA ALA A 239 2.62 29.50 -0.65
C ALA A 239 3.24 30.67 -1.42
N ALA A 240 2.52 31.79 -1.58
CA ALA A 240 3.03 33.01 -2.20
C ALA A 240 4.26 33.55 -1.45
N ALA A 241 4.18 33.64 -0.11
CA ALA A 241 5.31 34.07 0.72
C ALA A 241 6.55 33.18 0.51
N ALA A 242 6.38 31.86 0.46
CA ALA A 242 7.49 30.93 0.23
C ALA A 242 8.12 31.07 -1.17
N VAL A 243 7.31 31.31 -2.21
CA VAL A 243 7.84 31.54 -3.58
C VAL A 243 8.59 32.88 -3.65
N ILE A 244 8.05 33.93 -3.04
CA ILE A 244 8.69 35.26 -3.02
C ILE A 244 10.04 35.18 -2.31
N GLU A 245 10.09 34.52 -1.15
CA GLU A 245 11.32 34.34 -0.37
C GLU A 245 12.37 33.55 -1.17
N ASP A 246 11.99 32.40 -1.74
CA ASP A 246 12.92 31.51 -2.45
C ASP A 246 13.50 32.12 -3.73
N TYR A 247 12.69 32.90 -4.46
CA TYR A 247 13.11 33.52 -5.71
C TYR A 247 13.57 34.97 -5.56
N GLU A 248 13.52 35.52 -4.35
CA GLU A 248 13.84 36.91 -4.02
C GLU A 248 13.03 37.89 -4.88
N LEU A 249 11.72 37.67 -4.99
CA LEU A 249 10.84 38.49 -5.82
C LEU A 249 10.57 39.84 -5.15
N PRO A 250 10.54 40.95 -5.92
CA PRO A 250 10.26 42.29 -5.39
C PRO A 250 8.74 42.53 -5.25
N LEU A 251 8.01 41.59 -4.65
CA LEU A 251 6.56 41.62 -4.49
C LEU A 251 6.17 41.30 -3.04
N SER A 252 5.06 41.87 -2.57
CA SER A 252 4.35 41.36 -1.41
C SER A 252 3.51 40.10 -1.78
N PRO A 253 3.15 39.25 -0.79
CA PRO A 253 2.27 38.10 -1.04
C PRO A 253 0.94 38.46 -1.72
N ASP A 254 0.32 39.59 -1.35
CA ASP A 254 -0.94 40.04 -1.94
C ASP A 254 -0.78 40.49 -3.40
N GLU A 255 0.31 41.19 -3.74
CA GLU A 255 0.63 41.56 -5.12
C GLU A 255 0.89 40.32 -5.97
N PHE A 256 1.67 39.36 -5.47
CA PHE A 256 1.93 38.10 -6.15
C PHE A 256 0.65 37.31 -6.44
N LEU A 257 -0.24 37.21 -5.45
CA LEU A 257 -1.55 36.56 -5.63
C LEU A 257 -2.41 37.32 -6.65
N SER A 258 -2.41 38.65 -6.62
CA SER A 258 -3.14 39.49 -7.58
C SER A 258 -2.66 39.28 -9.01
N GLU A 259 -1.36 39.06 -9.22
CA GLU A 259 -0.80 38.78 -10.53
C GLU A 259 -1.03 37.33 -11.01
N THR A 260 -1.04 36.35 -10.09
CA THR A 260 -1.07 34.93 -10.46
C THR A 260 -2.47 34.32 -10.46
N ASN A 261 -3.39 34.79 -9.61
CA ASN A 261 -4.76 34.26 -9.51
C ASN A 261 -5.54 34.29 -10.84
N PRO A 262 -5.47 35.35 -11.67
CA PRO A 262 -6.13 35.35 -12.97
C PRO A 262 -5.58 34.27 -13.91
N ILE A 263 -4.26 34.07 -13.89
CA ILE A 263 -3.58 33.05 -14.71
C ILE A 263 -4.05 31.66 -14.25
N PHE A 264 -4.01 31.40 -12.94
CA PHE A 264 -4.54 30.17 -12.35
C PHE A 264 -5.98 29.89 -12.75
N SER A 265 -6.85 30.90 -12.67
CA SER A 265 -8.27 30.78 -13.01
C SER A 265 -8.48 30.32 -14.46
N THR A 266 -7.66 30.80 -15.39
CA THR A 266 -7.72 30.36 -16.80
C THR A 266 -7.12 28.98 -17.06
N GLN A 267 -6.27 28.47 -16.16
CA GLN A 267 -5.56 27.20 -16.31
C GLN A 267 -6.23 26.05 -15.56
N TRP A 268 -7.17 26.30 -14.66
CA TRP A 268 -7.87 25.23 -13.92
C TRP A 268 -8.66 24.29 -14.83
N CYS A 269 -9.04 24.69 -16.04
CA CYS A 269 -9.66 23.81 -17.03
C CYS A 269 -8.75 22.65 -17.48
N ASN A 270 -7.44 22.78 -17.30
CA ASN A 270 -6.45 21.75 -17.65
C ASN A 270 -6.14 20.81 -16.48
N ILE A 271 -6.82 20.95 -15.34
CA ILE A 271 -6.59 20.10 -14.18
C ILE A 271 -7.04 18.67 -14.48
N LYS A 272 -6.19 17.70 -14.16
CA LYS A 272 -6.46 16.28 -14.41
C LYS A 272 -6.75 15.55 -13.10
N PRO A 273 -7.65 14.55 -13.09
CA PRO A 273 -7.81 13.66 -11.95
C PRO A 273 -6.50 12.95 -11.60
N GLN A 274 -6.25 12.72 -10.31
CA GLN A 274 -5.19 11.81 -9.90
C GLN A 274 -5.50 10.37 -10.35
N PRO A 275 -4.49 9.55 -10.65
CA PRO A 275 -4.68 8.15 -11.02
C PRO A 275 -5.47 7.39 -9.94
N GLY A 276 -6.63 6.87 -10.32
CA GLY A 276 -7.56 6.16 -9.43
C GLY A 276 -8.63 7.03 -8.76
N ALA A 277 -8.59 8.36 -8.87
CA ALA A 277 -9.55 9.25 -8.22
C ALA A 277 -10.99 9.03 -8.72
N ASN A 278 -11.22 9.06 -10.04
CA ASN A 278 -12.54 8.84 -10.63
C ASN A 278 -13.09 7.44 -10.32
N ARG A 279 -12.20 6.43 -10.34
CA ARG A 279 -12.52 5.04 -9.99
C ARG A 279 -13.01 4.95 -8.54
N LEU A 280 -12.28 5.56 -7.62
CA LEU A 280 -12.63 5.60 -6.20
C LEU A 280 -13.96 6.34 -5.97
N ILE A 281 -14.11 7.56 -6.50
CA ILE A 281 -15.34 8.35 -6.34
C ILE A 281 -16.56 7.59 -6.86
N SER A 282 -16.45 7.02 -8.06
CA SER A 282 -17.54 6.25 -8.68
C SER A 282 -17.90 5.02 -7.86
N HIS A 283 -16.89 4.29 -7.36
CA HIS A 283 -17.07 3.11 -6.53
C HIS A 283 -17.81 3.44 -5.23
N LEU A 284 -17.39 4.48 -4.52
CA LEU A 284 -17.98 4.89 -3.25
C LEU A 284 -19.41 5.40 -3.42
N ARG A 285 -19.64 6.23 -4.45
CA ARG A 285 -20.98 6.71 -4.81
C ARG A 285 -21.91 5.55 -5.16
N GLY A 286 -21.43 4.57 -5.94
CA GLY A 286 -22.20 3.37 -6.31
C GLY A 286 -22.61 2.50 -5.12
N HIS A 287 -21.85 2.56 -4.02
CA HIS A 287 -22.14 1.85 -2.78
C HIS A 287 -22.85 2.72 -1.72
N GLY A 288 -23.23 3.95 -2.06
CA GLY A 288 -23.92 4.87 -1.13
C GLY A 288 -23.05 5.32 0.04
N VAL A 289 -21.72 5.31 -0.12
CA VAL A 289 -20.78 5.77 0.91
C VAL A 289 -20.72 7.31 0.88
N PRO A 290 -21.05 8.01 1.99
CA PRO A 290 -20.96 9.46 2.04
C PRO A 290 -19.53 9.97 1.87
N MET A 291 -19.35 11.05 1.11
CA MET A 291 -18.03 11.65 0.85
C MET A 291 -18.05 13.15 1.15
N ALA A 292 -16.91 13.66 1.64
CA ALA A 292 -16.67 15.07 1.81
C ALA A 292 -15.36 15.53 1.16
N LEU A 293 -15.34 16.80 0.76
CA LEU A 293 -14.13 17.47 0.28
C LEU A 293 -13.70 18.50 1.32
N ALA A 294 -12.45 18.45 1.77
CA ALA A 294 -11.90 19.35 2.79
C ALA A 294 -10.57 19.93 2.32
N SER A 295 -10.50 21.24 2.07
CA SER A 295 -9.32 21.89 1.47
C SER A 295 -8.95 23.20 2.17
N ASN A 296 -7.65 23.48 2.33
CA ASN A 296 -7.15 24.80 2.77
C ASN A 296 -7.35 25.90 1.70
N SER A 297 -7.76 25.53 0.47
CA SER A 297 -8.06 26.50 -0.58
C SER A 297 -9.41 27.21 -0.32
N PRO A 298 -9.57 28.46 -0.77
CA PRO A 298 -10.85 29.16 -0.76
C PRO A 298 -11.92 28.42 -1.59
N ARG A 299 -13.19 28.60 -1.22
CA ARG A 299 -14.33 27.94 -1.88
C ARG A 299 -14.40 28.18 -3.37
N GLU A 300 -14.19 29.40 -3.83
CA GLU A 300 -14.19 29.74 -5.26
C GLU A 300 -13.21 28.86 -6.05
N ASN A 301 -11.98 28.73 -5.55
CA ASN A 301 -10.95 27.90 -6.18
C ASN A 301 -11.29 26.41 -6.15
N VAL A 302 -11.90 25.93 -5.07
CA VAL A 302 -12.33 24.52 -4.95
C VAL A 302 -13.45 24.22 -5.94
N GLU A 303 -14.49 25.06 -5.97
CA GLU A 303 -15.63 24.89 -6.87
C GLU A 303 -15.22 24.96 -8.35
N LEU A 304 -14.34 25.88 -8.70
CA LEU A 304 -13.82 25.98 -10.06
C LEU A 304 -13.05 24.71 -10.47
N LYS A 305 -12.15 24.21 -9.62
CA LYS A 305 -11.39 22.96 -9.89
C LYS A 305 -12.29 21.75 -10.10
N ILE A 306 -13.29 21.55 -9.25
CA ILE A 306 -14.18 20.39 -9.37
C ILE A 306 -15.21 20.55 -10.51
N SER A 307 -15.50 21.78 -10.95
CA SER A 307 -16.48 22.04 -12.02
C SER A 307 -16.05 21.47 -13.38
N TYR A 308 -14.75 21.31 -13.61
CA TYR A 308 -14.20 20.71 -14.84
C TYR A 308 -14.27 19.17 -14.85
N HIS A 309 -14.77 18.56 -13.78
CA HIS A 309 -14.89 17.11 -13.66
C HIS A 309 -16.37 16.71 -13.49
N PRO A 310 -17.01 16.20 -14.56
CA PRO A 310 -18.40 15.80 -14.52
C PRO A 310 -18.69 14.82 -13.37
N GLY A 311 -19.71 15.12 -12.57
CA GLY A 311 -20.16 14.26 -11.47
C GLY A 311 -19.44 14.45 -10.14
N TRP A 312 -18.36 15.26 -10.07
CA TRP A 312 -17.61 15.44 -8.83
C TRP A 312 -18.37 16.27 -7.81
N LYS A 313 -18.96 17.40 -8.21
CA LYS A 313 -19.72 18.27 -7.30
C LYS A 313 -20.89 17.52 -6.68
N GLU A 314 -21.53 16.65 -7.44
CA GLU A 314 -22.66 15.82 -7.01
C GLU A 314 -22.24 14.60 -6.18
N ALA A 315 -20.97 14.18 -6.27
CA ALA A 315 -20.45 13.06 -5.50
C ALA A 315 -20.16 13.44 -4.04
N PHE A 316 -19.77 14.70 -3.77
CA PHE A 316 -19.48 15.17 -2.42
C PHE A 316 -20.73 15.71 -1.74
N SER A 317 -21.17 15.04 -0.66
CA SER A 317 -22.31 15.50 0.14
C SER A 317 -21.99 16.76 0.94
N VAL A 318 -20.71 16.96 1.27
CA VAL A 318 -20.21 18.12 2.01
C VAL A 318 -18.91 18.62 1.38
N ILE A 319 -18.77 19.93 1.24
CA ILE A 319 -17.53 20.58 0.87
C ILE A 319 -17.23 21.63 1.94
N VAL A 320 -16.04 21.57 2.55
CA VAL A 320 -15.53 22.54 3.53
C VAL A 320 -14.22 23.12 3.01
N CYS A 321 -14.17 24.44 2.90
CA CYS A 321 -13.05 25.18 2.33
C CYS A 321 -12.31 25.99 3.41
N GLY A 322 -11.10 26.45 3.10
CA GLY A 322 -10.21 27.10 4.06
C GLY A 322 -10.74 28.44 4.58
N ASP A 323 -11.59 29.10 3.79
CA ASP A 323 -12.31 30.33 4.12
C ASP A 323 -13.54 30.11 5.03
N GLU A 324 -13.88 28.86 5.36
CA GLU A 324 -14.98 28.51 6.26
C GLU A 324 -14.54 28.09 7.66
N VAL A 325 -13.23 28.07 7.93
CA VAL A 325 -12.65 27.68 9.22
C VAL A 325 -11.72 28.77 9.76
N LYS A 326 -11.60 28.87 11.07
CA LYS A 326 -10.70 29.83 11.72
C LYS A 326 -9.24 29.44 11.50
N ASN A 327 -8.92 28.14 11.61
CA ASN A 327 -7.58 27.62 11.40
C ASN A 327 -7.61 26.46 10.39
N GLY A 328 -6.91 26.63 9.27
CA GLY A 328 -6.70 25.54 8.31
C GLY A 328 -5.76 24.46 8.83
N LYS A 329 -5.54 23.42 8.02
CA LYS A 329 -4.57 22.33 8.30
C LYS A 329 -3.20 22.94 8.62
N PRO A 330 -2.49 22.51 9.68
CA PRO A 330 -2.63 21.25 10.42
C PRO A 330 -3.68 21.24 11.55
N SER A 331 -4.47 22.29 11.73
CA SER A 331 -5.62 22.26 12.65
C SER A 331 -6.63 21.18 12.22
N PRO A 332 -7.24 20.44 13.17
CA PRO A 332 -8.27 19.44 12.87
C PRO A 332 -9.61 20.07 12.47
N GLU A 333 -9.79 21.38 12.64
CA GLU A 333 -11.05 22.12 12.51
C GLU A 333 -11.80 21.81 11.20
N ILE A 334 -11.09 21.79 10.08
CA ILE A 334 -11.70 21.54 8.76
C ILE A 334 -12.28 20.13 8.63
N PHE A 335 -11.62 19.12 9.21
CA PHE A 335 -12.10 17.74 9.16
C PHE A 335 -13.21 17.51 10.18
N LEU A 336 -13.11 18.10 11.37
CA LEU A 336 -14.18 18.06 12.38
C LEU A 336 -15.46 18.72 11.88
N GLU A 337 -15.36 19.86 11.18
CA GLU A 337 -16.52 20.53 10.59
C GLU A 337 -17.12 19.69 9.44
N ALA A 338 -16.29 19.04 8.61
CA ALA A 338 -16.78 18.14 7.58
C ALA A 338 -17.53 16.93 8.16
N ALA A 339 -16.97 16.28 9.20
CA ALA A 339 -17.61 15.17 9.90
C ALA A 339 -18.94 15.59 10.56
N LYS A 340 -18.97 16.77 11.19
CA LYS A 340 -20.18 17.36 11.77
C LYS A 340 -21.26 17.63 10.73
N ARG A 341 -20.93 18.22 9.57
CA ARG A 341 -21.88 18.47 8.48
C ARG A 341 -22.42 17.17 7.87
N LEU A 342 -21.62 16.10 7.88
CA LEU A 342 -22.06 14.76 7.48
C LEU A 342 -22.82 14.01 8.57
N ASN A 343 -22.85 14.52 9.81
CA ASN A 343 -23.40 13.85 10.98
C ASN A 343 -22.76 12.46 11.23
N ILE A 344 -21.43 12.39 11.13
CA ILE A 344 -20.64 11.17 11.34
C ILE A 344 -19.59 11.42 12.43
N ASP A 345 -19.36 10.42 13.27
CA ASP A 345 -18.33 10.47 14.31
C ASP A 345 -16.92 10.48 13.69
N PRO A 346 -15.99 11.36 14.11
CA PRO A 346 -14.64 11.41 13.55
C PRO A 346 -13.89 10.06 13.58
N SER A 347 -14.11 9.21 14.60
CA SER A 347 -13.46 7.89 14.67
C SER A 347 -13.95 6.90 13.61
N SER A 348 -15.02 7.25 12.90
CA SER A 348 -15.57 6.49 11.76
C SER A 348 -15.17 7.09 10.40
N CYS A 349 -14.29 8.09 10.36
CA CYS A 349 -13.83 8.74 9.13
C CYS A 349 -12.45 8.21 8.67
N LEU A 350 -12.26 8.17 7.34
CA LEU A 350 -10.96 7.92 6.70
C LEU A 350 -10.54 9.14 5.87
N VAL A 351 -9.49 9.82 6.31
CA VAL A 351 -8.89 10.91 5.55
C VAL A 351 -7.97 10.33 4.49
N ILE A 352 -8.05 10.84 3.25
CA ILE A 352 -7.02 10.58 2.24
C ILE A 352 -6.31 11.90 1.94
N GLU A 353 -5.02 11.95 2.23
CA GLU A 353 -4.23 13.19 2.22
C GLU A 353 -2.89 13.04 1.51
N ASP A 354 -2.43 14.10 0.84
CA ASP A 354 -1.17 14.12 0.11
C ASP A 354 -0.06 14.92 0.81
N SER A 355 -0.39 15.56 1.94
CA SER A 355 0.47 16.53 2.61
C SER A 355 0.62 16.27 4.10
N ILE A 356 1.80 16.57 4.66
CA ILE A 356 2.07 16.44 6.11
C ILE A 356 1.09 17.28 6.96
N PRO A 357 0.77 18.55 6.62
CA PRO A 357 -0.24 19.31 7.36
C PRO A 357 -1.60 18.62 7.36
N GLY A 358 -2.01 18.05 6.23
CA GLY A 358 -3.27 17.33 6.12
C GLY A 358 -3.30 16.04 6.93
N VAL A 359 -2.24 15.23 6.86
CA VAL A 359 -2.14 14.03 7.72
C VAL A 359 -2.18 14.42 9.20
N THR A 360 -1.47 15.49 9.58
CA THR A 360 -1.45 15.99 10.95
C THR A 360 -2.85 16.40 11.42
N ALA A 361 -3.60 17.14 10.60
CA ALA A 361 -4.97 17.54 10.88
C ALA A 361 -5.92 16.33 11.01
N GLY A 362 -5.79 15.32 10.15
CA GLY A 362 -6.61 14.10 10.21
C GLY A 362 -6.38 13.32 11.50
N LYS A 363 -5.11 13.12 11.87
CA LYS A 363 -4.76 12.46 13.14
C LYS A 363 -5.19 13.28 14.36
N ALA A 364 -5.02 14.61 14.33
CA ALA A 364 -5.48 15.50 15.40
C ALA A 364 -7.01 15.49 15.55
N ALA A 365 -7.75 15.21 14.49
CA ALA A 365 -9.21 15.05 14.51
C ALA A 365 -9.68 13.68 15.04
N GLY A 366 -8.75 12.77 15.38
CA GLY A 366 -9.08 11.41 15.82
C GLY A 366 -9.50 10.46 14.70
N MET A 367 -9.16 10.78 13.44
CA MET A 367 -9.53 10.01 12.26
C MET A 367 -8.41 9.04 11.84
N GLU A 368 -8.78 8.02 11.06
CA GLU A 368 -7.80 7.22 10.31
C GLU A 368 -7.34 8.00 9.08
N VAL A 369 -6.08 7.81 8.66
CA VAL A 369 -5.47 8.57 7.57
C VAL A 369 -4.68 7.65 6.64
N VAL A 370 -5.02 7.67 5.35
CA VAL A 370 -4.20 7.14 4.25
C VAL A 370 -3.46 8.30 3.60
N ALA A 371 -2.13 8.24 3.58
CA ALA A 371 -1.30 9.20 2.87
C ALA A 371 -1.06 8.75 1.42
N VAL A 372 -1.21 9.69 0.47
CA VAL A 372 -0.88 9.54 -0.95
C VAL A 372 0.09 10.65 -1.33
N PRO A 373 1.39 10.52 -0.99
CA PRO A 373 2.34 11.62 -1.12
C PRO A 373 2.39 12.15 -2.56
N SER A 374 2.19 13.46 -2.72
CA SER A 374 2.28 14.15 -4.01
C SER A 374 3.66 14.06 -4.66
N VAL A 375 4.71 13.69 -3.89
CA VAL A 375 6.07 13.58 -4.40
C VAL A 375 6.73 12.26 -3.98
N PRO A 376 7.40 11.56 -4.92
CA PRO A 376 8.14 10.32 -4.62
C PRO A 376 9.21 10.52 -3.53
N LYS A 377 9.56 9.43 -2.82
CA LYS A 377 10.64 9.36 -1.82
C LYS A 377 10.44 10.17 -0.53
N GLN A 378 9.21 10.60 -0.24
CA GLN A 378 8.88 11.20 1.07
C GLN A 378 8.02 10.32 1.96
N SER A 379 7.81 9.05 1.62
CA SER A 379 6.96 8.14 2.40
C SER A 379 7.35 8.08 3.88
N ASP A 380 8.64 8.22 4.20
CA ASP A 380 9.16 8.25 5.58
C ASP A 380 8.66 9.47 6.38
N ASN A 381 8.34 10.58 5.72
CA ASN A 381 7.82 11.80 6.36
C ASN A 381 6.35 11.66 6.76
N PHE A 382 5.66 10.60 6.30
CA PHE A 382 4.25 10.33 6.59
C PHE A 382 4.07 9.27 7.69
N ALA A 383 5.06 9.10 8.57
CA ALA A 383 5.04 8.09 9.64
C ALA A 383 3.82 8.15 10.60
N MET A 384 3.10 9.27 10.63
CA MET A 384 1.86 9.44 11.40
C MET A 384 0.61 8.86 10.71
N ALA A 385 0.65 8.63 9.41
CA ALA A 385 -0.46 8.04 8.66
C ALA A 385 -0.61 6.56 9.02
N ASP A 386 -1.85 6.06 8.95
CA ASP A 386 -2.16 4.66 9.23
C ASP A 386 -1.76 3.75 8.05
N GLU A 387 -1.70 4.30 6.83
CA GLU A 387 -1.12 3.67 5.63
C GLU A 387 -0.53 4.73 4.71
N VAL A 388 0.55 4.41 3.99
CA VAL A 388 1.12 5.24 2.94
C VAL A 388 1.06 4.45 1.63
N ILE A 389 0.42 5.01 0.61
CA ILE A 389 0.31 4.42 -0.74
C ILE A 389 0.87 5.39 -1.78
N ASN A 390 1.33 4.87 -2.92
CA ASN A 390 1.93 5.70 -3.98
C ASN A 390 0.87 6.31 -4.90
N SER A 391 -0.30 5.67 -4.99
CA SER A 391 -1.40 6.09 -5.85
C SER A 391 -2.74 5.62 -5.29
N LEU A 392 -3.84 6.29 -5.67
CA LEU A 392 -5.19 5.78 -5.38
C LEU A 392 -5.48 4.47 -6.13
N LEU A 393 -4.70 4.11 -7.15
CA LEU A 393 -4.75 2.77 -7.77
C LEU A 393 -4.38 1.67 -6.76
N ASP A 394 -3.56 1.98 -5.76
CA ASP A 394 -3.07 1.03 -4.76
C ASP A 394 -4.02 0.87 -3.57
N LEU A 395 -5.05 1.71 -3.46
CA LEU A 395 -5.97 1.69 -2.34
C LEU A 395 -6.77 0.38 -2.34
N GLN A 396 -6.82 -0.26 -1.16
CA GLN A 396 -7.64 -1.45 -0.89
C GLN A 396 -8.75 -1.07 0.10
N PRO A 397 -9.96 -0.71 -0.37
CA PRO A 397 -11.03 -0.19 0.48
C PRO A 397 -11.40 -1.15 1.63
N GLU A 398 -11.31 -2.46 1.40
CA GLU A 398 -11.66 -3.51 2.35
C GLU A 398 -10.76 -3.54 3.59
N LYS A 399 -9.52 -3.00 3.54
CA LYS A 399 -8.67 -2.82 4.73
C LYS A 399 -9.30 -1.89 5.75
N TRP A 400 -10.12 -0.96 5.27
CA TRP A 400 -10.74 0.08 6.05
C TRP A 400 -12.18 -0.28 6.44
N GLY A 401 -12.76 -1.33 5.85
CA GLY A 401 -14.14 -1.75 6.08
C GLY A 401 -15.13 -1.27 5.02
N LEU A 402 -14.63 -0.81 3.88
CA LEU A 402 -15.43 -0.47 2.71
C LEU A 402 -15.63 -1.68 1.78
N PRO A 403 -16.62 -1.64 0.87
CA PRO A 403 -16.77 -2.65 -0.18
C PRO A 403 -15.49 -2.73 -1.04
N PRO A 404 -14.97 -3.93 -1.32
CA PRO A 404 -13.81 -4.08 -2.20
C PRO A 404 -14.16 -3.69 -3.63
N PHE A 405 -13.18 -3.16 -4.35
CA PHE A 405 -13.31 -2.96 -5.79
C PHE A 405 -13.60 -4.28 -6.53
N GLN A 406 -14.40 -4.22 -7.60
CA GLN A 406 -14.83 -5.39 -8.38
C GLN A 406 -14.31 -5.40 -9.82
N ASP A 407 -13.41 -4.48 -10.14
CA ASP A 407 -12.90 -4.21 -11.49
C ASP A 407 -11.52 -4.80 -11.74
N TRP A 408 -10.97 -5.55 -10.78
CA TRP A 408 -9.75 -6.34 -10.99
C TRP A 408 -10.06 -7.60 -11.78
N ILE A 409 -9.29 -7.84 -12.85
CA ILE A 409 -9.50 -8.94 -13.79
C ILE A 409 -8.17 -9.67 -13.95
N GLU A 410 -8.14 -10.96 -13.60
CA GLU A 410 -6.93 -11.80 -13.68
C GLU A 410 -5.70 -11.20 -12.97
N GLY A 411 -5.89 -10.47 -11.87
CA GLY A 411 -4.79 -9.82 -11.15
C GLY A 411 -4.31 -8.51 -11.79
N THR A 412 -5.11 -7.93 -12.69
CA THR A 412 -4.83 -6.65 -13.33
C THR A 412 -5.96 -5.65 -13.14
N LEU A 413 -5.64 -4.37 -13.18
CA LEU A 413 -6.57 -3.27 -13.17
C LEU A 413 -6.58 -2.64 -14.58
N PRO A 414 -7.70 -2.71 -15.34
CA PRO A 414 -7.84 -1.94 -16.56
C PRO A 414 -7.63 -0.44 -16.30
N ILE A 415 -6.89 0.24 -17.19
CA ILE A 415 -6.73 1.69 -17.16
C ILE A 415 -7.05 2.27 -18.54
N GLU A 416 -7.28 3.57 -18.62
CA GLU A 416 -7.38 4.25 -19.93
C GLU A 416 -6.06 4.04 -20.69
N PRO A 417 -6.11 3.51 -21.94
CA PRO A 417 -4.90 3.22 -22.68
C PRO A 417 -4.09 4.48 -22.95
N TRP A 418 -2.78 4.34 -22.86
CA TRP A 418 -1.86 5.43 -23.16
C TRP A 418 -0.60 4.92 -23.87
N HIS A 419 0.08 5.86 -24.52
CA HIS A 419 1.08 5.56 -25.53
C HIS A 419 2.41 6.22 -25.18
N ILE A 420 3.50 5.50 -25.41
CA ILE A 420 4.86 6.00 -25.29
C ILE A 420 5.77 5.21 -26.23
N GLY A 421 6.81 5.85 -26.76
CA GLY A 421 7.71 5.16 -27.65
C GLY A 421 8.95 5.97 -27.99
N GLY A 422 9.84 5.34 -28.74
CA GLY A 422 11.09 5.92 -29.19
C GLY A 422 12.17 4.86 -29.38
N PRO A 423 13.41 5.28 -29.64
CA PRO A 423 14.51 4.36 -29.87
C PRO A 423 14.86 3.61 -28.59
N VAL A 424 15.08 2.30 -28.69
CA VAL A 424 15.52 1.48 -27.55
C VAL A 424 16.92 1.88 -27.12
N VAL A 425 17.06 2.33 -25.87
CA VAL A 425 18.34 2.77 -25.31
C VAL A 425 18.96 1.72 -24.39
N LYS A 426 20.29 1.76 -24.27
CA LYS A 426 21.01 0.95 -23.29
C LYS A 426 20.66 1.43 -21.89
N GLY A 427 20.08 0.55 -21.07
CA GLY A 427 19.91 0.81 -19.64
C GLY A 427 21.19 0.52 -18.85
N PHE A 428 21.06 0.39 -17.54
CA PHE A 428 22.18 0.15 -16.63
C PHE A 428 22.85 -1.24 -16.78
N GLY A 429 22.40 -2.08 -17.73
CA GLY A 429 22.97 -3.41 -18.01
C GLY A 429 22.69 -4.46 -16.92
N ARG A 430 21.79 -4.17 -15.98
CA ARG A 430 21.49 -5.01 -14.80
C ARG A 430 20.41 -6.06 -15.07
N GLY A 431 19.37 -5.69 -15.84
CA GLY A 431 18.25 -6.59 -16.16
C GLY A 431 18.68 -7.89 -16.84
N SER A 432 19.35 -7.80 -18.00
CA SER A 432 19.71 -9.00 -18.77
C SER A 432 20.86 -9.80 -18.16
N LYS A 433 21.93 -9.14 -17.67
CA LYS A 433 23.15 -9.82 -17.20
C LYS A 433 23.06 -10.37 -15.77
N VAL A 434 22.21 -9.78 -14.92
CA VAL A 434 22.10 -10.15 -13.49
C VAL A 434 20.77 -10.84 -13.19
N LEU A 435 19.66 -10.40 -13.81
CA LEU A 435 18.32 -10.93 -13.52
C LEU A 435 17.81 -11.94 -14.57
N GLY A 436 18.46 -12.02 -15.74
CA GLY A 436 17.97 -12.80 -16.87
C GLY A 436 16.70 -12.23 -17.52
N ILE A 437 16.46 -10.92 -17.35
CA ILE A 437 15.26 -10.22 -17.84
C ILE A 437 15.70 -9.14 -18.83
N PRO A 438 15.61 -9.39 -20.15
CA PRO A 438 16.02 -8.42 -21.16
C PRO A 438 14.99 -7.29 -21.28
N THR A 439 15.32 -6.12 -20.72
CA THR A 439 14.48 -4.91 -20.80
C THR A 439 14.90 -4.01 -21.96
N ALA A 440 13.93 -3.51 -22.72
CA ALA A 440 14.10 -2.59 -23.84
C ALA A 440 13.86 -1.14 -23.39
N ASN A 441 14.81 -0.58 -22.63
CA ASN A 441 14.60 0.69 -21.94
C ASN A 441 14.30 1.84 -22.93
N LEU A 442 13.43 2.76 -22.52
CA LEU A 442 13.11 3.99 -23.24
C LEU A 442 13.69 5.20 -22.53
N SER A 443 14.03 6.23 -23.30
CA SER A 443 14.40 7.55 -22.76
C SER A 443 13.17 8.22 -22.13
N ILE A 444 13.41 8.98 -21.05
CA ILE A 444 12.39 9.84 -20.44
C ILE A 444 12.35 11.24 -21.05
N GLU A 445 13.33 11.59 -21.89
CA GLU A 445 13.37 12.89 -22.58
C GLU A 445 12.11 13.07 -23.44
N GLY A 446 11.43 14.20 -23.27
CA GLY A 446 10.16 14.50 -23.96
C GLY A 446 8.90 13.86 -23.35
N TYR A 447 9.05 12.96 -22.37
CA TYR A 447 7.92 12.30 -21.69
C TYR A 447 7.78 12.68 -20.22
N SER A 448 8.56 13.64 -19.71
CA SER A 448 8.53 14.04 -18.29
C SER A 448 7.12 14.40 -17.80
N ASP A 449 6.37 15.16 -18.59
CA ASP A 449 5.03 15.62 -18.23
C ASP A 449 4.06 14.44 -18.22
N LEU A 450 4.09 13.59 -19.27
CA LEU A 450 3.29 12.37 -19.34
C LEU A 450 3.60 11.42 -18.17
N LEU A 451 4.87 11.16 -17.88
CA LEU A 451 5.29 10.25 -16.81
C LEU A 451 5.00 10.81 -15.41
N SER A 452 4.80 12.12 -15.28
CA SER A 452 4.35 12.72 -14.03
C SER A 452 2.88 12.40 -13.72
N GLU A 453 2.10 12.05 -14.75
CA GLU A 453 0.68 11.70 -14.62
C GLU A 453 0.47 10.24 -14.21
N TYR A 454 1.44 9.35 -14.45
CA TYR A 454 1.32 7.93 -14.12
C TYR A 454 2.16 7.55 -12.89
N PRO A 455 1.59 6.83 -11.91
CA PRO A 455 2.32 6.46 -10.70
C PRO A 455 3.40 5.42 -11.02
N SER A 456 4.41 5.36 -10.17
CA SER A 456 5.41 4.29 -10.26
C SER A 456 4.78 2.93 -9.95
N GLY A 457 5.07 1.93 -10.77
CA GLY A 457 4.56 0.58 -10.61
C GLY A 457 4.80 -0.29 -11.84
N VAL A 458 4.13 -1.43 -11.85
CA VAL A 458 4.20 -2.43 -12.92
C VAL A 458 2.94 -2.34 -13.77
N TYR A 459 3.15 -2.20 -15.06
CA TYR A 459 2.13 -2.05 -16.10
C TYR A 459 2.27 -3.17 -17.13
N PHE A 460 1.27 -3.30 -18.00
CA PHE A 460 1.31 -4.25 -19.10
C PHE A 460 0.56 -3.74 -20.33
N GLY A 461 0.84 -4.35 -21.48
CA GLY A 461 0.27 -3.92 -22.74
C GLY A 461 0.91 -4.57 -23.96
N TRP A 462 0.90 -3.82 -25.05
CA TRP A 462 1.42 -4.25 -26.34
C TRP A 462 2.63 -3.41 -26.74
N ALA A 463 3.60 -4.06 -27.36
CA ALA A 463 4.84 -3.46 -27.82
C ALA A 463 5.00 -3.73 -29.33
N GLY A 464 4.97 -2.68 -30.12
CA GLY A 464 5.28 -2.70 -31.54
C GLY A 464 6.74 -2.37 -31.75
N LEU A 465 7.49 -3.30 -32.34
CA LEU A 465 8.89 -3.12 -32.66
C LEU A 465 9.04 -3.05 -34.18
N SER A 466 9.53 -1.91 -34.67
CA SER A 466 9.59 -1.60 -36.09
C SER A 466 10.32 -2.69 -36.87
N GLY A 467 9.63 -3.28 -37.86
CA GLY A 467 10.18 -4.36 -38.68
C GLY A 467 10.21 -5.75 -38.04
N ARG A 468 9.83 -5.89 -36.76
CA ARG A 468 9.81 -7.18 -36.04
C ARG A 468 8.41 -7.65 -35.63
N GLY A 469 7.46 -6.72 -35.49
CA GLY A 469 6.05 -7.03 -35.23
C GLY A 469 5.56 -6.57 -33.86
N VAL A 470 4.41 -7.12 -33.44
CA VAL A 470 3.72 -6.74 -32.20
C VAL A 470 3.82 -7.88 -31.17
N PHE A 471 4.23 -7.53 -29.96
CA PHE A 471 4.49 -8.45 -28.85
C PHE A 471 3.70 -8.05 -27.60
N LYS A 472 3.39 -9.03 -26.76
CA LYS A 472 2.94 -8.76 -25.39
C LYS A 472 4.10 -8.16 -24.59
N MET A 473 3.80 -7.27 -23.66
CA MET A 473 4.80 -6.70 -22.76
C MET A 473 4.31 -6.58 -21.32
N VAL A 474 5.27 -6.68 -20.40
CA VAL A 474 5.15 -6.19 -19.02
C VAL A 474 6.20 -5.09 -18.85
N MET A 475 5.91 -4.04 -18.09
CA MET A 475 6.79 -2.88 -18.00
C MET A 475 6.85 -2.35 -16.58
N SER A 476 8.06 -2.06 -16.10
CA SER A 476 8.26 -1.29 -14.88
C SER A 476 8.38 0.19 -15.22
N ILE A 477 7.68 1.03 -14.47
CA ILE A 477 7.89 2.46 -14.42
C ILE A 477 8.25 2.82 -12.98
N GLY A 478 9.45 3.31 -12.70
CA GLY A 478 9.85 3.49 -11.31
C GLY A 478 11.11 4.30 -11.09
N TRP A 479 11.40 4.59 -9.82
CA TRP A 479 12.66 5.23 -9.40
C TRP A 479 13.70 4.18 -8.95
N ASN A 480 13.35 2.89 -9.06
CA ASN A 480 14.09 1.74 -8.57
C ASN A 480 14.80 2.01 -7.23
N PRO A 481 14.05 2.06 -6.12
CA PRO A 481 14.58 2.39 -4.79
C PRO A 481 15.70 1.44 -4.36
N TYR A 482 15.68 0.18 -4.80
CA TYR A 482 16.74 -0.80 -4.54
C TYR A 482 18.11 -0.34 -5.09
N PHE A 483 18.12 0.46 -6.17
CA PHE A 483 19.33 0.98 -6.79
C PHE A 483 19.55 2.49 -6.61
N ASN A 484 18.69 3.18 -5.86
CA ASN A 484 18.74 4.63 -5.64
C ASN A 484 18.79 5.47 -6.93
N ASN A 485 18.00 5.15 -7.97
CA ASN A 485 18.06 5.94 -9.21
C ASN A 485 17.67 7.41 -8.97
N THR A 486 18.35 8.33 -9.65
CA THR A 486 18.10 9.77 -9.63
C THR A 486 17.02 10.21 -10.62
N GLU A 487 16.62 9.32 -11.52
CA GLU A 487 15.63 9.54 -12.57
C GLU A 487 14.67 8.35 -12.64
N LYS A 488 13.44 8.62 -13.10
CA LYS A 488 12.43 7.59 -13.33
C LYS A 488 12.83 6.78 -14.56
N THR A 489 12.75 5.45 -14.51
CA THR A 489 13.07 4.58 -15.66
C THR A 489 11.81 3.97 -16.23
N ILE A 490 11.84 3.67 -17.54
CA ILE A 490 10.82 2.93 -18.26
C ILE A 490 11.48 1.66 -18.79
N GLU A 491 11.11 0.52 -18.23
CA GLU A 491 11.80 -0.75 -18.45
C GLU A 491 10.79 -1.81 -18.94
N PRO A 492 10.41 -1.78 -20.23
CA PRO A 492 9.53 -2.79 -20.81
C PRO A 492 10.30 -4.08 -21.06
N TRP A 493 9.69 -5.20 -20.71
CA TRP A 493 10.09 -6.54 -21.07
C TRP A 493 9.10 -7.09 -22.09
N LEU A 494 9.56 -7.18 -23.34
CA LEU A 494 8.82 -7.84 -24.41
C LEU A 494 8.83 -9.34 -24.14
N LEU A 495 7.66 -9.96 -24.12
CA LEU A 495 7.45 -11.36 -23.77
C LEU A 495 7.75 -12.26 -24.98
N HIS A 496 8.98 -12.14 -25.49
CA HIS A 496 9.50 -12.82 -26.66
C HIS A 496 11.01 -13.02 -26.52
N GLU A 497 11.52 -14.14 -27.06
CA GLU A 497 12.95 -14.43 -27.10
C GLU A 497 13.56 -13.94 -28.41
N PHE A 498 14.38 -12.88 -28.33
CA PHE A 498 15.12 -12.35 -29.48
C PHE A 498 16.52 -12.98 -29.57
N LYS A 499 16.96 -13.29 -30.79
CA LYS A 499 18.31 -13.83 -31.05
C LYS A 499 19.39 -12.75 -31.03
N GLU A 500 19.01 -11.50 -31.27
CA GLU A 500 19.90 -10.35 -31.42
C GLU A 500 19.34 -9.17 -30.63
N ASP A 501 20.25 -8.34 -30.10
CA ASP A 501 19.90 -7.06 -29.49
C ASP A 501 19.34 -6.11 -30.55
N PHE A 502 18.43 -5.22 -30.15
CA PHE A 502 17.73 -4.27 -31.02
C PHE A 502 17.83 -2.83 -30.51
N TYR A 503 18.98 -2.46 -29.93
CA TYR A 503 19.23 -1.08 -29.51
C TYR A 503 19.16 -0.11 -30.70
N GLY A 504 18.49 1.02 -30.51
CA GLY A 504 18.27 2.05 -31.53
C GLY A 504 17.07 1.78 -32.44
N GLU A 505 16.43 0.60 -32.36
CA GLU A 505 15.19 0.37 -33.09
C GLU A 505 14.01 1.10 -32.42
N GLU A 506 13.07 1.57 -33.24
CA GLU A 506 11.87 2.26 -32.77
C GLU A 506 10.88 1.29 -32.12
N LEU A 507 10.60 1.53 -30.85
CA LEU A 507 9.68 0.78 -30.01
C LEU A 507 8.47 1.65 -29.66
N HIS A 508 7.26 1.15 -29.95
CA HIS A 508 5.99 1.79 -29.66
C HIS A 508 5.21 0.97 -28.64
N LEU A 509 4.80 1.58 -27.54
CA LEU A 509 4.11 0.91 -26.45
C LEU A 509 2.68 1.42 -26.34
N VAL A 510 1.73 0.49 -26.22
CA VAL A 510 0.35 0.75 -25.83
C VAL A 510 0.15 0.10 -24.46
N ILE A 511 0.01 0.92 -23.43
CA ILE A 511 -0.21 0.46 -22.05
C ILE A 511 -1.71 0.37 -21.84
N VAL A 512 -2.21 -0.77 -21.36
CA VAL A 512 -3.66 -1.05 -21.25
C VAL A 512 -4.12 -1.37 -19.83
N GLY A 513 -3.17 -1.57 -18.91
CA GLY A 513 -3.50 -1.89 -17.53
C GLY A 513 -2.34 -1.82 -16.56
N TYR A 514 -2.71 -1.87 -15.29
CA TYR A 514 -1.83 -1.81 -14.13
C TYR A 514 -1.86 -3.16 -13.39
N ILE A 515 -0.71 -3.59 -12.87
CA ILE A 515 -0.60 -4.84 -12.10
C ILE A 515 -0.46 -4.54 -10.62
N ARG A 516 0.51 -3.69 -10.23
CA ARG A 516 0.84 -3.42 -8.82
C ARG A 516 1.78 -2.23 -8.65
N PRO A 517 1.89 -1.68 -7.43
CA PRO A 517 2.91 -0.67 -7.13
C PRO A 517 4.32 -1.23 -7.16
N GLU A 518 5.30 -0.31 -7.28
CA GLU A 518 6.71 -0.61 -7.04
C GLU A 518 6.90 -0.96 -5.55
N THR A 519 7.57 -2.08 -5.28
CA THR A 519 7.75 -2.61 -3.92
C THR A 519 9.22 -2.93 -3.67
N ASN A 520 9.66 -2.73 -2.43
CA ASN A 520 10.97 -3.21 -2.00
C ASN A 520 10.90 -4.70 -1.70
N PHE A 521 11.97 -5.42 -2.04
CA PHE A 521 12.07 -6.86 -1.85
C PHE A 521 13.21 -7.20 -0.89
N PRO A 522 13.02 -8.19 0.00
CA PRO A 522 14.05 -8.58 0.98
C PRO A 522 15.25 -9.27 0.32
N SER A 523 15.10 -9.83 -0.88
CA SER A 523 16.20 -10.45 -1.63
C SER A 523 16.01 -10.34 -3.14
N LEU A 524 17.10 -10.50 -3.88
CA LEU A 524 17.12 -10.54 -5.33
C LEU A 524 16.21 -11.65 -5.89
N GLU A 525 16.20 -12.82 -5.26
CA GLU A 525 15.37 -13.94 -5.68
C GLU A 525 13.88 -13.63 -5.53
N SER A 526 13.48 -12.95 -4.45
CA SER A 526 12.09 -12.54 -4.26
C SER A 526 11.64 -11.48 -5.27
N LEU A 527 12.53 -10.57 -5.66
CA LEU A 527 12.30 -9.63 -6.76
C LEU A 527 12.12 -10.38 -8.09
N ILE A 528 13.05 -11.28 -8.43
CA ILE A 528 12.99 -12.06 -9.68
C ILE A 528 11.70 -12.88 -9.73
N ALA A 529 11.38 -13.62 -8.66
CA ALA A 529 10.17 -14.42 -8.58
C ALA A 529 8.91 -13.56 -8.82
N LYS A 530 8.89 -12.35 -8.26
CA LYS A 530 7.77 -11.43 -8.48
C LYS A 530 7.68 -10.94 -9.92
N ILE A 531 8.81 -10.61 -10.57
CA ILE A 531 8.81 -10.18 -11.98
C ILE A 531 8.28 -11.30 -12.90
N TYR A 532 8.64 -12.56 -12.64
CA TYR A 532 8.09 -13.70 -13.39
C TYR A 532 6.59 -13.93 -13.11
N GLU A 533 6.12 -13.65 -11.90
CA GLU A 533 4.68 -13.65 -11.59
C GLU A 533 3.96 -12.56 -12.39
N ASP A 534 4.49 -11.34 -12.42
CA ASP A 534 3.95 -10.20 -13.17
C ASP A 534 3.89 -10.51 -14.67
N ARG A 535 4.93 -11.16 -15.22
CA ARG A 535 4.92 -11.69 -16.59
C ARG A 535 3.76 -12.66 -16.81
N GLY A 536 3.59 -13.65 -15.93
CA GLY A 536 2.52 -14.63 -16.08
C GLY A 536 1.13 -14.01 -16.00
N ILE A 537 0.94 -12.98 -15.17
CA ILE A 537 -0.29 -12.18 -15.10
C ILE A 537 -0.53 -11.46 -16.44
N ALA A 538 0.47 -10.73 -16.95
CA ALA A 538 0.37 -10.01 -18.21
C ALA A 538 0.08 -10.95 -19.41
N GLU A 539 0.74 -12.11 -19.48
CA GLU A 539 0.53 -13.09 -20.54
C GLU A 539 -0.93 -13.54 -20.61
N ARG A 540 -1.53 -13.91 -19.47
CA ARG A 540 -2.93 -14.34 -19.41
C ARG A 540 -3.91 -13.19 -19.65
N ALA A 541 -3.66 -12.05 -19.02
CA ALA A 541 -4.54 -10.89 -19.14
C ALA A 541 -4.65 -10.42 -20.59
N LEU A 542 -3.53 -10.30 -21.33
CA LEU A 542 -3.54 -9.79 -22.70
C LEU A 542 -4.30 -10.66 -23.72
N ASP A 543 -4.67 -11.90 -23.37
CA ASP A 543 -5.54 -12.73 -24.21
C ASP A 543 -7.04 -12.46 -23.99
N LEU A 544 -7.41 -11.68 -22.96
CA LEU A 544 -8.80 -11.31 -22.71
C LEU A 544 -9.29 -10.28 -23.73
N PRO A 545 -10.57 -10.34 -24.16
CA PRO A 545 -11.11 -9.46 -25.21
C PRO A 545 -10.80 -7.97 -25.02
N GLN A 546 -11.05 -7.46 -23.81
CA GLN A 546 -10.85 -6.05 -23.41
C GLN A 546 -9.40 -5.54 -23.49
N TYR A 547 -8.42 -6.43 -23.58
CA TYR A 547 -7.02 -6.07 -23.72
C TYR A 547 -6.46 -6.46 -25.10
N SER A 548 -6.97 -7.56 -25.67
CA SER A 548 -6.52 -8.09 -26.95
C SER A 548 -6.86 -7.20 -28.15
N GLU A 549 -7.92 -6.39 -28.06
CA GLU A 549 -8.29 -5.44 -29.13
C GLU A 549 -7.19 -4.41 -29.41
N TYR A 550 -6.42 -4.03 -28.38
CA TYR A 550 -5.32 -3.08 -28.50
C TYR A 550 -4.09 -3.65 -29.22
N LYS A 551 -4.04 -4.96 -29.50
CA LYS A 551 -2.99 -5.55 -30.35
C LYS A 551 -2.96 -4.94 -31.76
N SER A 552 -4.11 -4.46 -32.23
CA SER A 552 -4.27 -3.80 -33.53
C SER A 552 -4.21 -2.27 -33.46
N ASP A 553 -3.81 -1.68 -32.32
CA ASP A 553 -3.67 -0.24 -32.20
C ASP A 553 -2.66 0.31 -33.24
N PRO A 554 -3.05 1.31 -34.07
CA PRO A 554 -2.17 1.87 -35.11
C PRO A 554 -0.84 2.41 -34.59
N TYR A 555 -0.79 2.87 -33.33
CA TYR A 555 0.45 3.38 -32.72
C TYR A 555 1.56 2.32 -32.71
N LEU A 556 1.21 1.03 -32.57
CA LEU A 556 2.16 -0.08 -32.58
C LEU A 556 2.86 -0.27 -33.94
N LEU A 557 2.32 0.31 -35.00
CA LEU A 557 2.86 0.25 -36.35
C LEU A 557 3.70 1.48 -36.72
N GLY A 558 3.94 2.40 -35.77
CA GLY A 558 4.62 3.66 -36.03
C GLY A 558 3.78 4.67 -36.83
N LEU A 559 2.46 4.45 -36.92
CA LEU A 559 1.52 5.40 -37.52
C LEU A 559 1.12 6.43 -36.46
N ASN A 560 1.33 7.71 -36.74
CA ASN A 560 1.06 8.79 -35.78
C ASN A 560 -0.43 8.83 -35.37
N SER A 561 -0.67 8.90 -34.07
CA SER A 561 -2.01 9.06 -33.47
C SER A 561 -2.67 10.43 -33.77
N GLN A 562 -1.92 11.39 -34.32
CA GLN A 562 -2.47 12.65 -34.85
C GLN A 562 -3.22 12.45 -36.18
N GLU A 563 -2.74 11.60 -37.09
CA GLU A 563 -3.38 11.39 -38.41
C GLU A 563 -4.66 10.54 -38.32
N SER A 564 -4.76 9.67 -37.31
CA SER A 564 -5.95 8.82 -37.13
C SER A 564 -7.16 9.61 -36.61
N LYS A 565 -6.97 10.65 -35.79
CA LYS A 565 -8.05 11.51 -35.29
C LYS A 565 -8.69 12.36 -36.39
N ASP A 566 -7.92 12.79 -37.39
CA ASP A 566 -8.44 13.55 -38.53
C ASP A 566 -9.10 12.65 -39.60
N SER A 567 -8.70 11.38 -39.72
CA SER A 567 -9.37 10.45 -40.65
C SER A 567 -10.71 9.91 -40.12
N LEU A 568 -10.88 9.79 -38.79
CA LEU A 568 -12.16 9.40 -38.18
C LEU A 568 -13.18 10.55 -38.13
N LYS A 569 -12.74 11.81 -38.04
CA LYS A 569 -13.64 12.98 -38.16
C LYS A 569 -14.20 13.20 -39.56
N ASN A 570 -13.54 12.67 -40.60
CA ASN A 570 -14.00 12.77 -41.98
C ASN A 570 -14.89 11.60 -42.43
N ARG A 571 -15.32 10.73 -41.50
CA ARG A 571 -16.20 9.57 -41.77
C ARG A 571 -17.45 9.49 -40.88
N ILE A 572 -17.74 10.55 -40.12
CA ILE A 572 -19.03 10.81 -39.45
C ILE A 572 -19.50 12.16 -39.95
#